data_AF-A0AAW2MYP8-F1
#
_entry.id   AF-A0AAW2MYP8-F1
#
_cell.length_a   1.000
_cell.length_b   1.000
_cell.length_c   1.000
_cell.angle_alpha   90.00
_cell.angle_beta   90.00
_cell.angle_gamma   90.00
#
_symmetry.space_group_name_H-M   'P 1'
#
loop_
_entity.id
_entity.type
_entity.pdbx_description
1 polymer ?
#
loop_
_entity_poly.entity_id
_entity_poly.type
_entity_poly.pdbx_seq_one_letter_code
_entity_poly.pdbx_strand_id
1 'polypeptide(L)'
;MLEEAIKCYKRAVNCNDREAIALHQLAKLHCELGQTEEAAFYYKKDLERMEAEEREGPNMVEALMFLAQHCKTQKKFDEAEVYCTRLLDYTGPEKETAKSLLRGIRYARDVVEHFPP
;
A
#
# COMPACT_ATOMS: atom_id res chain seq x y z
N MET A 1 1.51 -23.53 2.80
CA MET A 1 2.37 -23.02 3.90
C MET A 1 2.22 -21.51 4.16
N LEU A 2 1.49 -20.74 3.33
CA LEU A 2 1.24 -19.30 3.59
C LEU A 2 0.20 -19.08 4.71
N GLU A 3 -0.81 -19.93 4.81
CA GLU A 3 -1.87 -19.80 5.84
C GLU A 3 -1.34 -19.94 7.27
N GLU A 4 -0.37 -20.82 7.50
CA GLU A 4 0.28 -20.95 8.81
C GLU A 4 1.13 -19.73 9.15
N ALA A 5 1.84 -19.15 8.17
CA ALA A 5 2.55 -17.89 8.36
C ALA A 5 1.60 -16.74 8.72
N ILE A 6 0.43 -16.67 8.06
CA ILE A 6 -0.62 -15.69 8.39
C ILE A 6 -1.10 -15.87 9.84
N LYS A 7 -1.33 -17.11 10.30
CA LYS A 7 -1.72 -17.36 11.70
C LYS A 7 -0.63 -16.89 12.67
N CYS A 8 0.64 -17.13 12.37
CA CYS A 8 1.77 -16.70 13.18
C CYS A 8 1.86 -15.16 13.26
N TYR A 9 1.80 -14.47 12.12
CA TYR A 9 1.88 -13.01 12.11
C TYR A 9 0.64 -12.34 12.73
N LYS A 10 -0.56 -12.90 12.55
CA LYS A 10 -1.77 -12.43 13.27
C LYS A 10 -1.60 -12.50 14.78
N ARG A 11 -0.99 -13.58 15.29
CA ARG A 11 -0.65 -13.68 16.72
C ARG A 11 0.39 -12.64 17.13
N ALA A 12 1.40 -12.39 16.31
CA ALA A 12 2.41 -11.36 16.58
C ALA A 12 1.79 -9.96 16.69
N VAL A 13 0.89 -9.59 15.78
CA VAL A 13 0.14 -8.32 15.84
C VAL A 13 -0.62 -8.20 17.17
N ASN A 14 -1.28 -9.27 17.63
CA ASN A 14 -2.03 -9.26 18.89
C ASN A 14 -1.13 -9.22 20.14
N CYS A 15 0.13 -9.65 20.04
CA CYS A 15 1.08 -9.69 21.14
C CYS A 15 1.98 -8.44 21.21
N ASN A 16 1.55 -7.32 20.62
CA ASN A 16 2.35 -6.09 20.54
C ASN A 16 3.67 -6.33 19.81
N ASP A 17 3.57 -6.67 18.52
CA ASP A 17 4.72 -6.89 17.63
C ASP A 17 5.75 -5.77 17.78
N ARG A 18 6.84 -6.07 18.50
CA ARG A 18 7.86 -5.10 18.92
C ARG A 18 8.71 -4.62 17.75
N GLU A 19 8.86 -5.45 16.73
CA GLU A 19 9.65 -5.11 15.54
C GLU A 19 8.84 -4.29 14.51
N ALA A 20 7.50 -4.32 14.64
CA ALA A 20 6.54 -3.71 13.72
C ALA A 20 6.70 -4.20 12.27
N ILE A 21 6.92 -5.50 12.11
CA ILE A 21 7.05 -6.16 10.80
C ILE A 21 5.85 -7.05 10.47
N ALA A 22 5.05 -7.44 11.46
CA ALA A 22 4.01 -8.43 11.31
C ALA A 22 2.86 -7.94 10.41
N LEU A 23 2.48 -6.66 10.50
CA LEU A 23 1.45 -6.06 9.63
C LEU A 23 1.91 -6.06 8.17
N HIS A 24 3.13 -5.60 7.93
CA HIS A 24 3.76 -5.64 6.61
C HIS A 24 3.82 -7.06 6.02
N GLN A 25 4.27 -8.04 6.81
CA GLN A 25 4.36 -9.43 6.36
C GLN A 25 2.98 -10.03 6.07
N LEU A 26 1.96 -9.71 6.88
CA LEU A 26 0.58 -10.11 6.58
C LEU A 26 0.13 -9.55 5.23
N ALA A 27 0.41 -8.28 4.95
CA ALA A 27 0.03 -7.66 3.70
C ALA A 27 0.68 -8.35 2.48
N LYS A 28 1.98 -8.67 2.55
CA LYS A 28 2.69 -9.42 1.50
C LYS A 28 2.11 -10.83 1.31
N LEU A 29 1.86 -11.56 2.39
CA LEU A 29 1.26 -12.90 2.33
C LEU A 29 -0.13 -12.86 1.69
N HIS A 30 -0.95 -11.87 2.02
CA HIS A 30 -2.26 -11.69 1.39
C HIS A 30 -2.14 -11.30 -0.10
N CYS A 31 -1.12 -10.52 -0.50
CA CYS A 31 -0.83 -10.27 -1.92
C CYS A 31 -0.51 -11.57 -2.67
N GLU A 32 0.35 -12.41 -2.09
CA GLU A 32 0.73 -13.70 -2.70
C GLU A 32 -0.45 -14.67 -2.84
N LEU A 33 -1.44 -14.56 -1.95
CA LEU A 33 -2.69 -15.31 -2.03
C LEU A 33 -3.71 -14.72 -3.03
N GLY A 34 -3.40 -13.59 -3.68
CA GLY A 34 -4.34 -12.87 -4.54
C GLY A 34 -5.46 -12.14 -3.79
N GLN A 35 -5.36 -12.06 -2.46
CA GLN A 35 -6.31 -11.39 -1.58
C GLN A 35 -5.95 -9.90 -1.47
N THR A 36 -6.18 -9.17 -2.56
CA THR A 36 -5.75 -7.77 -2.70
C THR A 36 -6.44 -6.82 -1.72
N GLU A 37 -7.70 -7.07 -1.37
CA GLU A 37 -8.44 -6.25 -0.41
C GLU A 37 -7.88 -6.42 1.01
N GLU A 38 -7.65 -7.67 1.46
CA GLU A 38 -7.02 -7.93 2.74
C GLU A 38 -5.59 -7.38 2.80
N ALA A 39 -4.83 -7.51 1.71
CA ALA A 39 -3.50 -6.92 1.63
C ALA A 39 -3.52 -5.40 1.80
N ALA A 40 -4.43 -4.71 1.11
CA ALA A 40 -4.60 -3.25 1.25
C ALA A 40 -4.97 -2.87 2.70
N PHE A 41 -5.83 -3.65 3.35
CA PHE A 41 -6.19 -3.44 4.74
C PHE A 41 -4.96 -3.52 5.67
N TYR A 42 -4.11 -4.54 5.51
CA TYR A 42 -2.91 -4.68 6.34
C TYR A 42 -1.85 -3.62 6.01
N TYR A 43 -1.62 -3.28 4.74
CA TYR A 43 -0.70 -2.20 4.37
C TYR A 43 -1.14 -0.85 4.91
N LYS A 44 -2.45 -0.56 4.91
CA LYS A 44 -2.96 0.67 5.51
C LYS A 44 -2.70 0.72 7.01
N LYS A 45 -2.95 -0.37 7.73
CA LYS A 45 -2.63 -0.45 9.17
C LYS A 45 -1.13 -0.34 9.45
N ASP A 46 -0.31 -0.96 8.61
CA ASP A 46 1.15 -0.88 8.69
C ASP A 46 1.61 0.58 8.53
N LEU A 47 1.06 1.28 7.53
CA LEU A 47 1.32 2.70 7.28
C LEU A 47 0.89 3.57 8.44
N GLU A 48 -0.35 3.44 8.93
CA GLU A 48 -0.87 4.19 10.08
C GLU A 48 0.00 3.98 11.34
N ARG A 49 0.48 2.76 11.54
CA ARG A 49 1.40 2.44 12.65
C ARG A 49 2.76 3.10 12.46
N MET A 50 3.35 3.02 11.27
CA MET A 50 4.63 3.67 10.98
C MET A 50 4.53 5.19 11.15
N GLU A 51 3.44 5.81 10.71
CA GLU A 51 3.17 7.24 10.91
C GLU A 51 3.04 7.59 12.40
N ALA A 52 2.31 6.80 13.18
CA ALA A 52 2.16 7.01 14.62
C ALA A 52 3.47 6.81 15.40
N GLU A 53 4.36 5.94 14.91
CA GLU A 53 5.68 5.70 15.48
C GLU A 53 6.77 6.63 14.87
N GLU A 54 6.40 7.54 13.96
CA GLU A 54 7.31 8.40 13.18
C GLU A 54 8.46 7.61 12.51
N ARG A 55 8.17 6.38 12.07
CA ARG A 55 9.13 5.48 11.43
C ARG A 55 9.07 5.63 9.92
N GLU A 56 10.21 5.96 9.34
CA GLU A 56 10.41 5.97 7.89
C GLU A 56 11.29 4.80 7.45
N GLY A 57 11.02 4.27 6.25
CA GLY A 57 11.81 3.17 5.72
C GLY A 57 11.24 2.55 4.43
N PRO A 58 11.92 1.52 3.90
CA PRO A 58 11.51 0.87 2.66
C PRO A 58 10.12 0.23 2.75
N ASN A 59 9.72 -0.24 3.94
CA ASN A 59 8.38 -0.80 4.15
C ASN A 59 7.28 0.24 3.96
N MET A 60 7.52 1.49 4.37
CA MET A 60 6.57 2.60 4.19
C MET A 60 6.39 2.93 2.70
N VAL A 61 7.49 2.97 1.96
CA VAL A 61 7.48 3.14 0.51
C VAL A 61 6.70 2.01 -0.16
N GLU A 62 6.98 0.75 0.19
CA GLU A 62 6.29 -0.41 -0.40
C GLU A 62 4.77 -0.36 -0.10
N ALA A 63 4.39 -0.02 1.14
CA ALA A 63 2.98 0.15 1.52
C ALA A 63 2.29 1.28 0.73
N LEU A 64 2.92 2.46 0.62
CA LEU A 64 2.41 3.58 -0.15
C LEU A 64 2.25 3.22 -1.64
N MET A 65 3.23 2.53 -2.22
CA MET A 65 3.17 2.09 -3.62
C MET A 65 2.03 1.11 -3.87
N PHE A 66 1.87 0.13 -2.98
CA PHE A 66 0.78 -0.84 -3.09
C PHE A 66 -0.59 -0.17 -2.98
N LEU A 67 -0.78 0.69 -1.97
CA LEU A 67 -2.04 1.40 -1.75
C LEU A 67 -2.38 2.34 -2.91
N ALA A 68 -1.40 3.07 -3.45
CA ALA A 68 -1.60 3.92 -4.63
C ALA A 68 -2.10 3.11 -5.85
N GLN A 69 -1.45 1.99 -6.14
CA GLN A 69 -1.83 1.12 -7.26
C GLN A 69 -3.20 0.48 -7.03
N HIS A 70 -3.48 0.03 -5.81
CA HIS A 70 -4.76 -0.54 -5.43
C HIS A 70 -5.91 0.48 -5.57
N CYS A 71 -5.76 1.69 -5.03
CA CYS A 71 -6.75 2.76 -5.16
C CYS A 71 -6.97 3.15 -6.63
N LYS A 72 -5.92 3.20 -7.45
CA LYS A 72 -6.05 3.40 -8.89
C LYS A 72 -6.92 2.32 -9.55
N THR A 73 -6.73 1.03 -9.20
CA THR A 73 -7.56 -0.05 -9.75
C THR A 73 -9.01 0.01 -9.30
N GLN A 74 -9.27 0.51 -8.09
CA GLN A 74 -10.62 0.74 -7.57
C GLN A 74 -11.25 2.05 -8.08
N LYS A 75 -10.61 2.79 -9.00
CA LYS A 75 -11.02 4.12 -9.48
C LYS A 75 -11.12 5.18 -8.37
N LYS A 76 -10.48 4.95 -7.23
CA LYS A 76 -10.33 5.92 -6.13
C LYS A 76 -9.12 6.81 -6.41
N PHE A 77 -9.27 7.65 -7.43
CA PHE A 77 -8.15 8.45 -7.95
C PHE A 77 -7.63 9.45 -6.93
N ASP A 78 -8.50 10.08 -6.14
CA ASP A 78 -8.08 11.07 -5.13
C ASP A 78 -7.21 10.43 -4.04
N GLU A 79 -7.60 9.27 -3.49
CA GLU A 79 -6.80 8.53 -2.52
C GLU A 79 -5.44 8.10 -3.12
N ALA A 80 -5.45 7.64 -4.38
CA ALA A 80 -4.24 7.25 -5.08
C ALA A 80 -3.26 8.44 -5.26
N GLU A 81 -3.77 9.63 -5.55
CA GLU A 81 -2.96 10.85 -5.66
C GLU A 81 -2.34 11.26 -4.32
N VAL A 82 -3.05 11.08 -3.21
CA VAL A 82 -2.52 11.34 -1.86
C VAL A 82 -1.31 10.45 -1.57
N TYR A 83 -1.42 9.13 -1.80
CA TYR A 83 -0.30 8.21 -1.60
C TYR A 83 0.88 8.51 -2.55
N CYS A 84 0.60 8.83 -3.81
CA CYS A 84 1.63 9.21 -4.76
C CYS A 84 2.34 10.52 -4.36
N THR A 85 1.62 11.49 -3.81
CA THR A 85 2.21 12.76 -3.37
C THR A 85 3.21 12.51 -2.25
N ARG A 86 2.88 11.67 -1.27
CA ARG A 86 3.81 11.24 -0.23
C ARG A 86 5.05 10.54 -0.80
N LEU A 87 4.88 9.70 -1.83
CA LEU A 87 6.01 9.06 -2.51
C LEU A 87 6.94 10.05 -3.24
N LEU A 88 6.48 11.27 -3.57
CA LEU A 88 7.34 12.29 -4.19
C LEU A 88 8.34 12.93 -3.23
N ASP A 89 8.07 12.85 -1.92
CA ASP A 89 8.95 13.33 -0.86
C ASP A 89 10.17 12.40 -0.69
N TYR A 90 10.04 11.13 -1.08
CA TYR A 90 11.15 10.18 -1.11
C TYR A 90 12.09 10.45 -2.29
N THR A 91 13.40 10.30 -2.07
CA THR A 91 14.41 10.43 -3.12
C THR A 91 14.76 9.07 -3.71
N GLY A 92 14.73 8.93 -5.03
CA GLY A 92 15.18 7.69 -5.71
C GLY A 92 14.22 7.18 -6.77
N PRO A 93 14.25 5.86 -7.09
CA PRO A 93 13.33 5.24 -8.04
C PRO A 93 11.85 5.37 -7.62
N GLU A 94 11.59 5.56 -6.34
CA GLU A 94 10.27 5.76 -5.74
C GLU A 94 9.59 7.00 -6.34
N LYS A 95 10.32 8.11 -6.45
CA LYS A 95 9.83 9.36 -7.02
C LYS A 95 9.43 9.22 -8.49
N GLU A 96 10.27 8.53 -9.28
CA GLU A 96 9.96 8.28 -10.70
C GLU A 96 8.78 7.33 -10.85
N THR A 97 8.65 6.36 -9.95
CA THR A 97 7.50 5.46 -9.90
C THR A 97 6.22 6.22 -9.54
N ALA A 98 6.27 7.10 -8.55
CA ALA A 98 5.14 7.96 -8.17
C ALA A 98 4.68 8.86 -9.32
N LYS A 99 5.61 9.51 -10.03
CA LYS A 99 5.29 10.30 -11.24
C LYS A 99 4.63 9.44 -12.32
N SER A 100 5.12 8.23 -12.53
CA SER A 100 4.55 7.29 -13.51
C SER A 100 3.14 6.85 -13.13
N LEU A 101 2.92 6.56 -11.83
CA LEU A 101 1.61 6.26 -11.28
C LEU A 101 0.63 7.43 -11.45
N LEU A 102 1.04 8.66 -11.11
CA LEU A 102 0.22 9.87 -11.29
C LEU A 102 -0.20 10.09 -12.74
N ARG A 103 0.70 9.89 -13.71
CA ARG A 103 0.34 9.95 -15.14
C ARG A 103 -0.71 8.89 -15.48
N GLY A 104 -0.53 7.67 -14.97
CA GLY A 104 -1.48 6.57 -15.17
C GLY A 104 -2.84 6.82 -14.50
N ILE A 105 -2.89 7.48 -13.34
CA ILE A 105 -4.12 7.89 -12.65
C ILE A 105 -4.86 8.93 -13.48
N ARG A 106 -4.17 9.98 -13.95
CA ARG A 106 -4.76 11.01 -14.80
C ARG A 106 -5.36 10.44 -16.08
N TYR A 107 -4.64 9.53 -16.74
CA TYR A 107 -5.14 8.84 -17.92
C TYR A 107 -6.38 7.99 -17.61
N ALA A 108 -6.34 7.20 -16.52
CA ALA A 108 -7.49 6.38 -16.12
C ALA A 108 -8.72 7.24 -15.76
N ARG A 109 -8.52 8.39 -15.11
CA ARG A 109 -9.58 9.34 -14.80
C ARG A 109 -10.20 9.93 -16.06
N ASP A 110 -9.36 10.39 -16.98
CA ASP A 110 -9.78 10.93 -18.28
C ASP A 110 -10.62 9.91 -19.08
N VAL A 111 -10.19 8.65 -19.11
CA VAL A 111 -10.94 7.56 -19.75
C VAL A 111 -12.31 7.35 -19.10
N VAL A 112 -12.38 7.37 -17.76
CA VAL A 112 -13.65 7.20 -17.04
C VAL A 112 -14.59 8.39 -17.27
N GLU A 113 -14.07 9.61 -17.36
CA GLU A 113 -14.86 10.83 -17.59
C GLU A 113 -15.37 10.92 -19.04
N HIS A 114 -14.55 10.57 -20.02
CA HIS A 114 -14.90 10.71 -21.44
C HIS A 114 -15.57 9.45 -22.04
N PHE A 115 -15.41 8.29 -21.41
CA PHE A 115 -16.00 7.02 -21.85
C PHE A 115 -16.65 6.28 -20.67
N PRO A 116 -17.79 6.78 -20.15
CA PRO A 116 -18.53 6.08 -19.11
C PRO A 116 -19.10 4.74 -19.66
N PRO A 117 -19.24 3.71 -18.79
CA PRO A 117 -19.75 2.38 -19.16
C PRO A 117 -21.23 2.38 -19.54
#